data_AF-A0A397VJ12-F1
#
_entry.id   AF-A0A397VJ12-F1
#
_cell.length_a   1.000
_cell.length_b   1.000
_cell.length_c   1.000
_cell.angle_alpha   90.00
_cell.angle_beta   90.00
_cell.angle_gamma   90.00
#
_symmetry.space_group_name_H-M   'P 1'
#
loop_
_entity.id
_entity.type
_entity.pdbx_description
1 polymer ?
#
loop_
_entity_poly.entity_id
_entity_poly.type
_entity_poly.pdbx_seq_one_letter_code
_entity_poly.pdbx_strand_id
1 'polypeptide(L)'
;MPSNRQASSTILLHRKILPTRNTELFSTVINEAHAAKLLYATRDGDDFIKDSFWKLCDQLDVVMKVKGTDEILDYNPIGWDKPVNRCDRNCKDSFIFFIKNEAIQNSLLSCVIRPEDMTVKFFEKLSDNYLGLLDDKEDCNVIIKVDESSNTKLFQAHSTILRYRSLYFRNELTNISKDKNNIKTLDLKNISIQQFEIIIKYIYGGIFLLENHNASFIFELMLVAYEFLFDELAKYLETHLIENETHAHWLRLNFTRIYQKSFENNKFQELQKWCNDIVVKYPDKIFDSEEFNTIQENALVSLISRDDLQMEEIKIWNRVIEWGIAQNSGLPSDSENWTHENWTHENFLALKTTLQNCLPHIRYFQMSGDDIFNNVQPYNQILEKKNLWKDIIKKFMTNQPILSTVLPPRKILRPTLPTRNTEPFSTVINEAHAAEIASWVDKKENTYSLTNNPYEFKLLLRGTRDGFTKNSFWNLCDKQTQIVAVMKVKGTDEILGGYNPIGWDSKSAIYTYRSCNDSFIFSLKNGAIQNSTLSRVKFPEEAIYCYFGYGPLFSGGYDLAMSNDFNQDRKCWHKQRSYEKRIRSASTFSNEMSHFSVEEYEIFQISKKS
;
A
#
# COMPACT_ATOMS: atom_id res chain seq x y z
N MET A 1 -41.71 -62.82 -6.06
CA MET A 1 -42.18 -62.64 -4.66
C MET A 1 -41.76 -63.86 -3.85
N PRO A 2 -41.54 -63.79 -2.53
CA PRO A 2 -41.18 -62.68 -1.63
C PRO A 2 -39.90 -63.02 -0.80
N SER A 3 -39.04 -62.09 -0.37
CA SER A 3 -39.07 -61.14 0.77
C SER A 3 -38.48 -61.64 2.11
N ASN A 4 -37.64 -60.75 2.65
CA ASN A 4 -37.39 -60.41 4.07
C ASN A 4 -36.26 -61.03 4.92
N ARG A 5 -35.30 -60.12 5.22
CA ARG A 5 -34.72 -59.72 6.55
C ARG A 5 -33.81 -60.74 7.25
N GLN A 6 -32.67 -60.37 7.87
CA GLN A 6 -32.13 -59.08 8.31
C GLN A 6 -30.61 -59.23 8.57
N ALA A 7 -29.85 -58.19 8.18
CA ALA A 7 -28.65 -57.52 8.78
C ALA A 7 -27.84 -58.25 9.90
N SER A 8 -26.50 -58.20 9.97
CA SER A 8 -25.56 -57.13 9.63
C SER A 8 -24.19 -57.67 9.21
N SER A 9 -23.61 -56.99 8.22
CA SER A 9 -22.35 -57.26 7.53
C SER A 9 -21.13 -56.67 8.24
N THR A 10 -20.07 -57.47 8.34
CA THR A 10 -18.67 -57.02 8.43
C THR A 10 -18.17 -56.76 7.01
N ILE A 11 -17.81 -55.52 6.64
CA ILE A 11 -16.99 -55.21 5.45
C ILE A 11 -16.03 -54.04 5.77
N LEU A 12 -14.75 -54.30 5.49
CA LEU A 12 -13.62 -53.37 5.39
C LEU A 12 -13.90 -52.17 4.46
N LEU A 13 -13.37 -51.00 4.81
CA LEU A 13 -12.91 -50.03 3.81
C LEU A 13 -11.69 -49.25 4.33
N HIS A 14 -10.57 -49.43 3.64
CA HIS A 14 -9.41 -48.52 3.68
C HIS A 14 -9.84 -47.09 3.32
N ARG A 15 -9.29 -46.09 4.02
CA ARG A 15 -8.93 -44.79 3.39
C ARG A 15 -7.84 -44.06 4.19
N LYS A 16 -6.75 -43.77 3.48
CA LYS A 16 -5.76 -42.72 3.79
C LYS A 16 -6.46 -41.36 4.00
N ILE A 17 -5.84 -40.46 4.79
CA ILE A 17 -5.37 -39.11 4.40
C ILE A 17 -5.30 -38.18 5.65
N LEU A 18 -4.06 -37.80 6.00
CA LEU A 18 -3.50 -36.50 6.47
C LEU A 18 -4.07 -35.70 7.69
N PRO A 19 -3.20 -34.88 8.33
CA PRO A 19 -3.40 -34.25 9.65
C PRO A 19 -3.93 -32.80 9.58
N THR A 20 -4.11 -32.21 10.77
CA THR A 20 -4.35 -30.78 11.14
C THR A 20 -5.79 -30.26 11.14
N ARG A 21 -6.23 -29.74 12.31
CA ARG A 21 -7.03 -28.49 12.49
C ARG A 21 -7.58 -28.21 13.90
N ASN A 22 -7.57 -29.16 14.83
CA ASN A 22 -8.32 -28.98 16.10
C ASN A 22 -7.52 -28.51 17.32
N THR A 23 -6.19 -28.36 17.23
CA THR A 23 -5.38 -27.81 18.33
C THR A 23 -5.28 -26.28 18.33
N GLU A 24 -5.54 -25.61 17.20
CA GLU A 24 -5.49 -24.14 17.12
C GLU A 24 -6.73 -23.46 17.72
N LEU A 25 -7.90 -24.11 17.70
CA LEU A 25 -9.15 -23.55 18.23
C LEU A 25 -9.12 -23.29 19.75
N PHE A 26 -8.26 -24.01 20.48
CA PHE A 26 -8.13 -23.87 21.93
C PHE A 26 -7.22 -22.70 22.36
N SER A 27 -6.37 -22.19 21.46
CA SER A 27 -5.53 -21.01 21.74
C SER A 27 -6.33 -19.71 21.86
N THR A 28 -7.59 -19.71 21.39
CA THR A 28 -8.43 -18.50 21.25
C THR A 28 -9.34 -18.27 22.46
N VAL A 29 -9.47 -19.23 23.40
CA VAL A 29 -10.42 -19.11 24.53
C VAL A 29 -9.88 -18.25 25.68
N ILE A 30 -8.58 -17.95 25.71
CA ILE A 30 -8.01 -16.88 26.52
C ILE A 30 -7.59 -15.75 25.58
N ASN A 31 -8.55 -14.91 25.20
CA ASN A 31 -8.34 -13.76 24.32
C ASN A 31 -7.06 -12.96 24.69
N GLU A 32 -6.30 -12.56 23.67
CA GLU A 32 -5.16 -11.63 23.75
C GLU A 32 -5.51 -10.33 24.51
N ALA A 33 -6.79 -9.94 24.53
CA ALA A 33 -7.32 -8.83 25.30
C ALA A 33 -7.23 -8.99 26.83
N HIS A 34 -7.26 -10.22 27.35
CA HIS A 34 -7.05 -10.51 28.77
C HIS A 34 -5.56 -10.62 29.13
N ALA A 35 -4.74 -11.19 28.26
CA ALA A 35 -3.28 -11.21 28.43
C ALA A 35 -2.68 -9.78 28.42
N ALA A 36 -3.18 -8.91 27.54
CA ALA A 36 -2.79 -7.50 27.49
C ALA A 36 -3.22 -6.72 28.74
N LYS A 37 -4.41 -7.00 29.31
CA LYS A 37 -4.86 -6.42 30.59
C LYS A 37 -4.01 -6.88 31.78
N LEU A 38 -3.54 -8.13 31.77
CA LEU A 38 -2.65 -8.70 32.80
C LEU A 38 -1.22 -8.14 32.74
N LEU A 39 -0.68 -7.92 31.53
CA LEU A 39 0.60 -7.21 31.34
C LEU A 39 0.54 -5.75 31.80
N TYR A 40 -0.64 -5.13 31.79
CA TYR A 40 -0.84 -3.80 32.37
C TYR A 40 -0.91 -3.84 33.91
N ALA A 41 -1.60 -4.81 34.50
CA ALA A 41 -1.73 -4.94 35.96
C ALA A 41 -0.40 -5.26 36.67
N THR A 42 0.53 -5.96 36.01
CA THR A 42 1.89 -6.20 36.53
C THR A 42 2.76 -4.94 36.59
N ARG A 43 2.35 -3.85 35.91
CA ARG A 43 3.08 -2.58 35.87
C ARG A 43 2.71 -1.65 37.04
N ASP A 44 1.51 -1.79 37.59
CA ASP A 44 0.95 -0.88 38.61
C ASP A 44 0.86 -1.50 40.02
N GLY A 45 1.42 -2.70 40.24
CA GLY A 45 1.64 -3.24 41.59
C GLY A 45 0.37 -3.72 42.33
N ASP A 46 -0.64 -4.21 41.61
CA ASP A 46 -1.86 -4.74 42.23
C ASP A 46 -1.70 -6.24 42.54
N ASP A 47 -1.15 -6.56 43.71
CA ASP A 47 -0.83 -7.92 44.14
C ASP A 47 -2.07 -8.83 44.29
N PHE A 48 -3.26 -8.25 44.45
CA PHE A 48 -4.51 -9.00 44.58
C PHE A 48 -4.93 -9.72 43.29
N ILE A 49 -4.65 -9.13 42.13
CA ILE A 49 -4.97 -9.70 40.82
C ILE A 49 -4.00 -10.85 40.48
N LYS A 50 -2.73 -10.75 40.90
CA LYS A 50 -1.74 -11.82 40.73
C LYS A 50 -2.14 -13.08 41.50
N ASP A 51 -2.46 -12.95 42.78
CA ASP A 51 -2.81 -14.10 43.63
C ASP A 51 -4.07 -14.82 43.14
N SER A 52 -5.06 -14.06 42.67
CA SER A 52 -6.30 -14.61 42.13
C SER A 52 -6.09 -15.34 40.80
N PHE A 53 -5.22 -14.80 39.93
CA PHE A 53 -4.85 -15.44 38.66
C PHE A 53 -4.07 -16.73 38.89
N TRP A 54 -3.08 -16.73 39.79
CA TRP A 54 -2.28 -17.92 40.06
C TRP A 54 -3.06 -19.02 40.78
N LYS A 55 -3.99 -18.67 41.68
CA LYS A 55 -4.96 -19.64 42.24
C LYS A 55 -5.83 -20.28 41.15
N LEU A 56 -6.22 -19.52 40.13
CA LEU A 56 -6.99 -20.05 39.01
C LEU A 56 -6.16 -21.00 38.14
N CYS A 57 -4.89 -20.67 37.88
CA CYS A 57 -3.96 -21.54 37.17
C CYS A 57 -3.69 -22.86 37.92
N ASP A 58 -3.59 -22.83 39.25
CA ASP A 58 -3.47 -24.03 40.10
C ASP A 58 -4.74 -24.87 40.07
N GLN A 59 -5.93 -24.24 40.15
CA GLN A 59 -7.22 -24.95 40.07
C GLN A 59 -7.45 -25.62 38.71
N LEU A 60 -6.90 -25.04 37.64
CA LEU A 60 -7.05 -25.50 36.26
C LEU A 60 -5.84 -26.32 35.77
N ASP A 61 -4.86 -26.61 36.62
CA ASP A 61 -3.66 -27.41 36.30
C ASP A 61 -2.97 -26.94 35.00
N VAL A 62 -2.66 -25.64 34.93
CA VAL A 62 -2.13 -24.98 33.74
C VAL A 62 -0.60 -25.08 33.67
N VAL A 63 -0.05 -25.47 32.52
CA VAL A 63 1.38 -25.41 32.21
C VAL A 63 1.72 -24.40 31.12
N MET A 64 2.94 -23.89 31.18
CA MET A 64 3.44 -22.86 30.27
C MET A 64 4.51 -23.45 29.35
N LYS A 65 4.40 -23.18 28.05
CA LYS A 65 5.36 -23.57 27.01
C LYS A 65 5.95 -22.33 26.35
N VAL A 66 7.26 -22.32 26.15
CA VAL A 66 7.92 -21.22 25.40
C VAL A 66 7.71 -21.43 23.90
N LYS A 67 7.13 -20.43 23.24
CA LYS A 67 6.81 -20.43 21.81
C LYS A 67 8.08 -20.67 20.99
N GLY A 68 8.09 -21.73 20.18
CA GLY A 68 9.24 -22.12 19.36
C GLY A 68 10.20 -23.12 20.01
N THR A 69 9.91 -23.61 21.22
CA THR A 69 10.68 -24.67 21.90
C THR A 69 9.74 -25.78 22.39
N ASP A 70 10.27 -26.97 22.67
CA ASP A 70 9.52 -28.04 23.36
C ASP A 70 9.65 -27.99 24.89
N GLU A 71 10.18 -26.90 25.42
CA GLU A 71 10.42 -26.74 26.85
C GLU A 71 9.11 -26.40 27.57
N ILE A 72 8.69 -27.29 28.47
CA ILE A 72 7.51 -27.13 29.34
C ILE A 72 8.02 -26.75 30.73
N LEU A 73 7.55 -25.61 31.24
CA LEU A 73 7.88 -25.15 32.57
C LEU A 73 6.79 -25.63 33.54
N ASP A 74 7.16 -26.56 34.43
CA ASP A 74 6.29 -26.98 35.54
C ASP A 74 6.34 -25.95 36.67
N TYR A 75 5.17 -25.66 37.26
CA TYR A 75 5.03 -24.72 38.36
C TYR A 75 5.60 -25.28 39.67
N ASN A 76 6.31 -24.44 40.43
CA ASN A 76 6.69 -24.70 41.82
C ASN A 76 6.21 -23.53 42.71
N PRO A 77 5.25 -23.73 43.63
CA PRO A 77 4.55 -22.63 44.30
C PRO A 77 5.37 -21.79 45.28
N ILE A 78 6.63 -22.16 45.60
CA ILE A 78 7.36 -21.60 46.75
C ILE A 78 8.69 -20.91 46.34
N GLY A 79 8.87 -20.54 45.07
CA GLY A 79 10.21 -20.25 44.54
C GLY A 79 10.49 -18.89 43.88
N TRP A 80 9.57 -17.93 43.84
CA TRP A 80 9.74 -16.72 43.01
C TRP A 80 9.94 -15.40 43.80
N ASP A 81 10.48 -15.48 45.01
CA ASP A 81 10.89 -14.30 45.80
C ASP A 81 12.34 -13.83 45.53
N LYS A 82 12.83 -14.00 44.29
CA LYS A 82 14.04 -13.30 43.83
C LYS A 82 13.88 -12.82 42.38
N PRO A 83 14.28 -11.58 42.06
CA PRO A 83 14.14 -11.05 40.71
C PRO A 83 15.01 -11.89 39.77
N VAL A 84 14.37 -12.53 38.78
CA VAL A 84 15.08 -13.18 37.68
C VAL A 84 15.72 -12.09 36.83
N ASN A 85 16.91 -11.65 37.24
CA ASN A 85 17.85 -10.94 36.39
C ASN A 85 18.40 -11.92 35.35
N ARG A 86 17.59 -12.23 34.34
CA ARG A 86 17.95 -12.75 33.01
C ARG A 86 16.67 -13.07 32.22
N CYS A 87 15.93 -12.03 31.87
CA CYS A 87 15.13 -12.04 30.66
C CYS A 87 15.27 -10.64 30.05
N ASP A 88 15.97 -10.56 28.93
CA ASP A 88 16.12 -9.33 28.17
C ASP A 88 14.72 -8.79 27.80
N ARG A 89 14.57 -7.46 27.81
CA ARG A 89 13.29 -6.71 27.71
C ARG A 89 12.46 -6.91 26.42
N ASN A 90 12.76 -7.93 25.61
CA ASN A 90 12.12 -8.23 24.32
C ASN A 90 11.32 -9.55 24.26
N CYS A 91 11.09 -10.26 25.37
CA CYS A 91 10.27 -11.49 25.38
C CYS A 91 8.79 -11.22 25.73
N LYS A 92 8.11 -10.31 25.00
CA LYS A 92 6.68 -10.02 25.26
C LYS A 92 5.69 -10.96 24.57
N ASP A 93 6.13 -11.81 23.63
CA ASP A 93 5.24 -12.64 22.80
C ASP A 93 5.53 -14.16 22.86
N SER A 94 6.16 -14.63 23.95
CA SER A 94 6.89 -15.93 23.91
C SER A 94 6.27 -17.09 24.68
N PHE A 95 5.04 -17.00 25.22
CA PHE A 95 4.47 -18.08 26.05
C PHE A 95 3.07 -18.51 25.62
N ILE A 96 2.81 -19.82 25.64
CA ILE A 96 1.50 -20.45 25.40
C ILE A 96 1.14 -21.27 26.63
N PHE A 97 -0.11 -21.14 27.12
CA PHE A 97 -0.61 -21.84 28.29
C PHE A 97 -1.50 -23.02 27.89
N PHE A 98 -1.38 -24.16 28.59
CA PHE A 98 -2.16 -25.37 28.35
C PHE A 98 -2.73 -25.90 29.67
N ILE A 99 -4.00 -26.30 29.70
CA ILE A 99 -4.61 -27.03 30.82
C ILE A 99 -4.22 -28.51 30.69
N LYS A 100 -3.58 -29.12 31.69
CA LYS A 100 -3.22 -30.56 31.65
C LYS A 100 -4.42 -31.48 31.89
N ASN A 101 -5.41 -31.04 32.66
CA ASN A 101 -6.50 -31.90 33.11
C ASN A 101 -7.57 -32.09 32.01
N GLU A 102 -7.59 -33.29 31.43
CA GLU A 102 -8.49 -33.68 30.33
C GLU A 102 -9.98 -33.63 30.71
N ALA A 103 -10.33 -33.87 31.97
CA ALA A 103 -11.71 -33.77 32.45
C ALA A 103 -12.18 -32.31 32.52
N ILE A 104 -11.30 -31.39 32.91
CA ILE A 104 -11.57 -29.94 32.94
C ILE A 104 -11.65 -29.40 31.50
N GLN A 105 -10.76 -29.85 30.60
CA GLN A 105 -10.84 -29.51 29.17
C GLN A 105 -12.19 -29.93 28.57
N ASN A 106 -12.65 -31.15 28.85
CA ASN A 106 -13.93 -31.67 28.37
C ASN A 106 -15.14 -30.97 29.00
N SER A 107 -15.08 -30.63 30.29
CA SER A 107 -16.13 -29.86 30.96
C SER A 107 -16.24 -28.44 30.39
N LEU A 108 -15.12 -27.76 30.12
CA LEU A 108 -15.11 -26.44 29.48
C LEU A 108 -15.57 -26.51 28.03
N LEU A 109 -15.21 -27.55 27.27
CA LEU A 109 -15.72 -27.79 25.93
C LEU A 109 -17.26 -27.90 25.93
N SER A 110 -17.83 -28.57 26.94
CA SER A 110 -19.28 -28.68 27.10
C SER A 110 -19.98 -27.38 27.54
N CYS A 111 -19.25 -26.45 28.17
CA CYS A 111 -19.76 -25.14 28.58
C CYS A 111 -19.62 -24.05 27.51
N VAL A 112 -18.67 -24.20 26.57
CA VAL A 112 -18.46 -23.28 25.43
C VAL A 112 -19.43 -23.57 24.28
N ILE A 113 -19.89 -24.81 24.14
CA ILE A 113 -20.95 -25.17 23.19
C ILE A 113 -22.30 -24.75 23.79
N ARG A 114 -22.68 -23.49 23.59
CA ARG A 114 -24.10 -23.12 23.59
C ARG A 114 -24.75 -23.79 22.37
N PRO A 115 -25.91 -24.45 22.49
CA PRO A 115 -26.63 -25.03 21.36
C PRO A 115 -27.34 -23.91 20.57
N GLU A 116 -26.57 -23.00 19.98
CA GLU A 116 -27.03 -22.09 18.94
C GLU A 116 -26.28 -22.46 17.65
N ASP A 117 -27.01 -23.17 16.77
CA ASP A 117 -26.75 -23.45 15.35
C ASP A 117 -25.54 -24.30 14.91
N MET A 118 -25.73 -25.63 14.94
CA MET A 118 -25.01 -26.55 14.03
C MET A 118 -25.63 -26.49 12.63
N THR A 119 -25.59 -25.33 11.95
CA THR A 119 -26.13 -25.18 10.59
C THR A 119 -25.11 -25.62 9.54
N VAL A 120 -25.38 -26.73 8.85
CA VAL A 120 -24.64 -27.10 7.63
C VAL A 120 -25.25 -26.36 6.43
N LYS A 121 -24.41 -25.62 5.69
CA LYS A 121 -24.83 -24.76 4.56
C LYS A 121 -24.39 -25.38 3.22
N PHE A 122 -25.32 -25.54 2.28
CA PHE A 122 -25.08 -26.09 0.93
C PHE A 122 -25.23 -25.03 -0.16
N PHE A 123 -24.53 -23.89 -0.03
CA PHE A 123 -24.76 -22.73 -0.89
C PHE A 123 -24.17 -22.88 -2.30
N GLU A 124 -23.06 -23.60 -2.47
CA GLU A 124 -22.43 -23.79 -3.78
C GLU A 124 -23.39 -24.47 -4.77
N LYS A 125 -23.95 -25.62 -4.38
CA LYS A 125 -24.89 -26.33 -5.24
C LYS A 125 -26.17 -25.53 -5.50
N LEU A 126 -26.63 -24.75 -4.52
CA LEU A 126 -27.77 -23.85 -4.70
C LEU A 126 -27.47 -22.75 -5.72
N SER A 127 -26.30 -22.12 -5.63
CA SER A 127 -25.80 -21.13 -6.59
C SER A 127 -25.76 -21.71 -8.00
N ASP A 128 -25.15 -22.89 -8.17
CA ASP A 128 -25.05 -23.55 -9.49
C ASP A 128 -26.43 -23.85 -10.08
N ASN A 129 -27.40 -24.26 -9.25
CA ASN A 129 -28.76 -24.50 -9.71
C ASN A 129 -29.44 -23.21 -10.20
N TYR A 130 -29.20 -22.07 -9.55
CA TYR A 130 -29.72 -20.77 -10.01
C TYR A 130 -29.01 -20.28 -11.28
N LEU A 131 -27.71 -20.55 -11.43
CA LEU A 131 -27.00 -20.26 -12.68
C LEU A 131 -27.55 -21.12 -13.83
N GLY A 132 -27.82 -22.40 -13.59
CA GLY A 132 -28.51 -23.26 -14.57
C GLY A 132 -29.88 -22.72 -14.98
N LEU A 133 -30.67 -22.24 -14.00
CA LEU A 133 -31.97 -21.60 -14.27
C LEU A 133 -31.84 -20.35 -15.17
N LEU A 134 -30.76 -19.56 -15.01
CA LEU A 134 -30.49 -18.42 -15.88
C LEU A 134 -30.20 -18.85 -17.33
N ASP A 135 -29.49 -19.97 -17.51
CA ASP A 135 -29.10 -20.47 -18.83
C ASP A 135 -30.25 -21.16 -19.58
N ASP A 136 -31.09 -21.92 -18.86
CA ASP A 136 -32.23 -22.66 -19.42
C ASP A 136 -33.36 -21.74 -19.91
N LYS A 137 -33.43 -20.50 -19.37
CA LYS A 137 -34.40 -19.45 -19.74
C LYS A 137 -35.88 -19.83 -19.56
N GLU A 138 -36.15 -20.91 -18.85
CA GLU A 138 -37.51 -21.30 -18.46
C GLU A 138 -38.13 -20.24 -17.55
N ASP A 139 -39.45 -20.04 -17.64
CA ASP A 139 -40.24 -19.13 -16.79
C ASP A 139 -39.74 -17.66 -16.65
N CYS A 140 -38.87 -17.21 -17.56
CA CYS A 140 -38.40 -15.84 -17.59
C CYS A 140 -39.54 -14.86 -17.89
N ASN A 141 -39.73 -13.88 -17.01
CA ASN A 141 -40.79 -12.87 -17.13
C ASN A 141 -40.26 -11.43 -17.21
N VAL A 142 -38.95 -11.28 -17.37
CA VAL A 142 -38.26 -10.01 -17.61
C VAL A 142 -37.32 -10.17 -18.80
N ILE A 143 -37.31 -9.17 -19.68
CA ILE A 143 -36.27 -8.96 -20.69
C ILE A 143 -35.50 -7.69 -20.30
N ILE A 144 -34.20 -7.81 -20.14
CA ILE A 144 -33.30 -6.69 -19.90
C ILE A 144 -32.55 -6.42 -21.19
N LYS A 145 -32.74 -5.22 -21.73
CA LYS A 145 -32.07 -4.74 -22.93
C LYS A 145 -30.84 -3.94 -22.50
N VAL A 146 -29.67 -4.38 -22.97
CA VAL A 146 -28.41 -3.66 -22.76
C VAL A 146 -27.93 -3.17 -24.12
N ASP A 147 -27.88 -1.84 -24.26
CA ASP A 147 -27.47 -1.15 -25.48
C ASP A 147 -26.03 -0.64 -25.34
N GLU A 148 -25.15 -1.04 -26.27
CA GLU A 148 -23.75 -0.63 -26.31
C GLU A 148 -23.38 -0.16 -27.73
N SER A 149 -23.30 1.16 -27.93
CA SER A 149 -22.87 1.92 -29.12
C SER A 149 -23.47 1.54 -30.50
N SER A 150 -23.42 0.27 -30.88
CA SER A 150 -23.92 -0.30 -32.14
C SER A 150 -24.51 -1.72 -32.00
N ASN A 151 -24.53 -2.30 -30.80
CA ASN A 151 -25.06 -3.63 -30.52
C ASN A 151 -26.04 -3.61 -29.34
N THR A 152 -27.11 -4.38 -29.45
CA THR A 152 -28.11 -4.59 -28.39
C THR A 152 -28.11 -6.06 -28.03
N LYS A 153 -27.93 -6.38 -26.75
CA LYS A 153 -28.13 -7.73 -26.24
C LYS A 153 -29.35 -7.79 -25.33
N LEU A 154 -30.16 -8.83 -25.52
CA LEU A 154 -31.34 -9.12 -24.71
C LEU A 154 -31.00 -10.22 -23.71
N PHE A 155 -31.23 -9.95 -22.43
CA PHE A 155 -31.07 -10.89 -21.33
C PHE A 155 -32.43 -11.28 -20.79
N GLN A 156 -32.73 -12.57 -20.75
CA GLN A 156 -33.95 -13.09 -20.13
C GLN A 156 -33.68 -13.37 -18.66
N ALA A 157 -34.60 -12.98 -17.79
CA ALA A 157 -34.43 -13.10 -16.35
C ALA A 157 -35.75 -13.23 -15.58
N HIS A 158 -35.61 -13.56 -14.30
CA HIS A 158 -36.69 -13.75 -13.35
C HIS A 158 -36.84 -12.51 -12.47
N SER A 159 -37.99 -11.84 -12.55
CA SER A 159 -38.28 -10.66 -11.73
C SER A 159 -38.16 -10.95 -10.23
N THR A 160 -38.53 -12.14 -9.77
CA THR A 160 -38.41 -12.52 -8.36
C THR A 160 -36.96 -12.44 -7.89
N ILE A 161 -36.02 -13.07 -8.59
CA ILE A 161 -34.60 -13.09 -8.24
C ILE A 161 -34.03 -11.65 -8.26
N LEU A 162 -34.27 -10.91 -9.34
CA LEU A 162 -33.79 -9.53 -9.50
C LEU A 162 -34.25 -8.62 -8.34
N ARG A 163 -35.53 -8.66 -7.98
CA ARG A 163 -36.11 -7.79 -6.93
C ARG A 163 -35.65 -8.15 -5.51
N TYR A 164 -35.21 -9.38 -5.26
CA TYR A 164 -34.68 -9.78 -3.96
C TYR A 164 -33.18 -9.52 -3.82
N ARG A 165 -32.44 -9.53 -4.94
CA ARG A 165 -30.99 -9.27 -4.95
C ARG A 165 -30.65 -7.78 -5.01
N SER A 166 -31.55 -6.95 -5.55
CA SER A 166 -31.31 -5.51 -5.70
C SER A 166 -32.57 -4.69 -5.43
N LEU A 167 -32.40 -3.63 -4.63
CA LEU A 167 -33.44 -2.62 -4.43
C LEU A 167 -33.67 -1.79 -5.71
N TYR A 168 -32.64 -1.58 -6.53
CA TYR A 168 -32.77 -0.89 -7.82
C TYR A 168 -33.74 -1.65 -8.73
N PHE A 169 -33.47 -2.93 -8.98
CA PHE A 169 -34.37 -3.75 -9.80
C PHE A 169 -35.75 -3.93 -9.16
N ARG A 170 -35.84 -3.93 -7.83
CA ARG A 170 -37.13 -3.91 -7.12
C ARG A 170 -37.98 -2.71 -7.51
N ASN A 171 -37.40 -1.52 -7.50
CA ASN A 171 -38.09 -0.28 -7.79
C ASN A 171 -38.43 -0.17 -9.28
N GLU A 172 -37.44 -0.38 -10.15
CA GLU A 172 -37.61 -0.31 -11.61
C GLU A 172 -38.69 -1.28 -12.12
N LEU A 173 -38.61 -2.55 -11.72
CA LEU A 173 -39.58 -3.56 -12.17
C LEU A 173 -40.97 -3.37 -11.56
N THR A 174 -41.14 -2.58 -10.49
CA THR A 174 -42.47 -2.30 -9.94
C THR A 174 -43.24 -1.34 -10.86
N ASN A 175 -42.54 -0.39 -11.48
CA ASN A 175 -43.14 0.65 -12.32
C ASN A 175 -43.37 0.21 -13.78
N ILE A 176 -42.67 -0.83 -14.23
CA ILE A 176 -42.81 -1.33 -15.61
C ILE A 176 -44.12 -2.11 -15.79
N SER A 177 -44.91 -1.72 -16.79
CA SER A 177 -46.10 -2.44 -17.24
C SER A 177 -45.73 -3.72 -17.99
N LYS A 178 -46.61 -4.73 -17.90
CA LYS A 178 -46.42 -6.00 -18.62
C LYS A 178 -46.92 -5.87 -20.06
N ASP A 179 -46.26 -6.56 -20.99
CA ASP A 179 -46.72 -6.70 -22.36
C ASP A 179 -47.85 -7.75 -22.49
N LYS A 180 -48.26 -8.03 -23.75
CA LYS A 180 -49.31 -9.02 -24.06
C LYS A 180 -48.98 -10.45 -23.62
N ASN A 181 -47.69 -10.77 -23.45
CA ASN A 181 -47.20 -12.06 -23.02
C ASN A 181 -46.88 -12.09 -21.51
N ASN A 182 -47.31 -11.07 -20.76
CA ASN A 182 -46.98 -10.86 -19.35
C ASN A 182 -45.49 -10.62 -19.03
N ILE A 183 -44.69 -10.22 -20.02
CA ILE A 183 -43.25 -9.95 -19.88
C ILE A 183 -43.03 -8.46 -19.60
N LYS A 184 -42.06 -8.15 -18.73
CA LYS A 184 -41.59 -6.78 -18.48
C LYS A 184 -40.28 -6.52 -19.22
N THR A 185 -40.15 -5.37 -19.89
CA THR A 185 -38.90 -4.98 -20.57
C THR A 185 -38.26 -3.82 -19.82
N LEU A 186 -36.98 -3.97 -19.47
CA LEU A 186 -36.16 -2.95 -18.81
C LEU A 186 -34.98 -2.58 -19.73
N ASP A 187 -34.86 -1.30 -20.05
CA ASP A 187 -33.76 -0.78 -20.86
C ASP A 187 -32.67 -0.22 -19.95
N LEU A 188 -31.49 -0.86 -19.93
CA LEU A 188 -30.31 -0.38 -19.21
C LEU A 188 -29.42 0.42 -20.16
N LYS A 189 -29.07 1.63 -19.73
CA LYS A 189 -28.17 2.55 -20.44
C LYS A 189 -26.84 2.64 -19.70
N ASN A 190 -25.78 3.06 -20.40
CA ASN A 190 -24.46 3.33 -19.83
C ASN A 190 -23.78 2.12 -19.15
N ILE A 191 -24.10 0.90 -19.59
CA ILE A 191 -23.48 -0.33 -19.13
C ILE A 191 -23.11 -1.18 -20.35
N SER A 192 -21.90 -1.75 -20.36
CA SER A 192 -21.50 -2.65 -21.43
C SER A 192 -22.15 -4.02 -21.30
N ILE A 193 -22.24 -4.74 -22.42
CA ILE A 193 -22.77 -6.10 -22.45
C ILE A 193 -21.96 -7.01 -21.50
N GLN A 194 -20.63 -6.87 -21.51
CA GLN A 194 -19.72 -7.65 -20.68
C GLN A 194 -19.90 -7.34 -19.18
N GLN A 195 -20.09 -6.07 -18.79
CA GLN A 195 -20.37 -5.71 -17.40
C GLN A 195 -21.67 -6.35 -16.93
N PHE A 196 -22.71 -6.30 -17.76
CA PHE A 196 -24.00 -6.88 -17.38
C PHE A 196 -23.97 -8.41 -17.30
N GLU A 197 -23.20 -9.09 -18.15
CA GLU A 197 -22.98 -10.54 -18.05
C GLU A 197 -22.38 -10.96 -16.70
N ILE A 198 -21.48 -10.15 -16.16
CA ILE A 198 -20.90 -10.39 -14.85
C ILE A 198 -21.92 -10.12 -13.75
N ILE A 199 -22.65 -9.01 -13.86
CA ILE A 199 -23.68 -8.64 -12.88
C ILE A 199 -24.80 -9.68 -12.80
N ILE A 200 -25.30 -10.17 -13.93
CA ILE A 200 -26.40 -11.14 -13.92
C ILE A 200 -25.96 -12.47 -13.31
N LYS A 201 -24.71 -12.90 -13.52
CA LYS A 201 -24.15 -14.09 -12.83
C LYS A 201 -24.00 -13.86 -11.32
N TYR A 202 -23.56 -12.67 -10.91
CA TYR A 202 -23.53 -12.28 -9.49
C TYR A 202 -24.92 -12.24 -8.85
N ILE A 203 -25.94 -11.80 -9.58
CA ILE A 203 -27.32 -11.79 -9.10
C ILE A 203 -27.80 -13.21 -8.79
N TYR A 204 -27.58 -14.15 -9.71
CA TYR A 204 -28.10 -15.52 -9.59
C TYR A 204 -27.24 -16.44 -8.72
N GLY A 205 -25.93 -16.47 -8.96
CA GLY A 205 -25.01 -17.36 -8.26
C GLY A 205 -24.30 -16.73 -7.06
N GLY A 206 -24.26 -15.40 -6.96
CA GLY A 206 -23.36 -14.74 -6.01
C GLY A 206 -21.88 -14.96 -6.33
N ILE A 207 -21.58 -15.43 -7.55
CA ILE A 207 -20.21 -15.68 -8.03
C ILE A 207 -19.75 -14.49 -8.86
N PHE A 208 -18.50 -14.12 -8.68
CA PHE A 208 -17.86 -13.00 -9.35
C PHE A 208 -16.42 -13.37 -9.71
N LEU A 209 -16.07 -13.33 -11.01
CA LEU A 209 -14.75 -13.68 -11.51
C LEU A 209 -14.07 -12.42 -12.08
N LEU A 210 -12.99 -11.98 -11.45
CA LEU A 210 -12.19 -10.81 -11.85
C LEU A 210 -11.03 -11.12 -12.78
N GLU A 211 -10.75 -12.41 -13.03
CA GLU A 211 -9.54 -12.82 -13.73
C GLU A 211 -9.46 -12.14 -15.10
N ASN A 212 -8.31 -11.49 -15.36
CA ASN A 212 -7.95 -10.84 -16.63
C ASN A 212 -8.71 -9.54 -16.97
N HIS A 213 -9.31 -8.85 -16.00
CA HIS A 213 -9.88 -7.51 -16.23
C HIS A 213 -8.92 -6.40 -15.81
N ASN A 214 -8.84 -5.34 -16.62
CA ASN A 214 -7.98 -4.20 -16.31
C ASN A 214 -8.66 -3.24 -15.31
N ALA A 215 -7.86 -2.37 -14.70
CA ALA A 215 -8.33 -1.42 -13.69
C ALA A 215 -9.48 -0.52 -14.16
N SER A 216 -9.45 -0.07 -15.43
CA SER A 216 -10.52 0.76 -15.99
C SER A 216 -11.85 0.03 -16.03
N PHE A 217 -11.84 -1.23 -16.45
CA PHE A 217 -13.05 -2.05 -16.49
C PHE A 217 -13.63 -2.27 -15.10
N ILE A 218 -12.76 -2.60 -14.13
CA ILE A 218 -13.14 -2.84 -12.74
C ILE A 218 -13.70 -1.56 -12.10
N PHE A 219 -13.09 -0.41 -12.38
CA PHE A 219 -13.57 0.89 -11.92
C PHE A 219 -14.97 1.20 -12.46
N GLU A 220 -15.20 1.07 -13.75
CA GLU A 220 -16.54 1.30 -14.32
C GLU A 220 -17.57 0.29 -13.79
N LEU A 221 -17.18 -0.98 -13.61
CA LEU A 221 -18.04 -2.00 -13.02
C LEU A 221 -18.39 -1.70 -11.55
N MET A 222 -17.47 -1.12 -10.78
CA MET A 222 -17.73 -0.64 -9.42
C MET A 222 -18.79 0.46 -9.42
N LEU A 223 -18.72 1.42 -10.35
CA LEU A 223 -19.74 2.48 -10.47
C LEU A 223 -21.13 1.88 -10.75
N VAL A 224 -21.21 0.93 -11.68
CA VAL A 224 -22.47 0.22 -12.01
C VAL A 224 -22.99 -0.58 -10.81
N ALA A 225 -22.11 -1.25 -10.05
CA ALA A 225 -22.51 -1.99 -8.86
C ALA A 225 -23.15 -1.07 -7.80
N TYR A 226 -22.61 0.13 -7.61
CA TYR A 226 -23.21 1.13 -6.73
C TYR A 226 -24.53 1.69 -7.28
N GLU A 227 -24.64 1.92 -8.59
CA GLU A 227 -25.89 2.33 -9.26
C GLU A 227 -27.01 1.31 -9.03
N PHE A 228 -26.71 0.02 -9.20
CA PHE A 228 -27.66 -1.07 -8.98
C PHE A 228 -27.84 -1.45 -7.51
N LEU A 229 -27.26 -0.66 -6.59
CA LEU A 229 -27.37 -0.84 -5.14
C LEU A 229 -26.88 -2.22 -4.65
N PHE A 230 -25.81 -2.73 -5.27
CA PHE A 230 -25.09 -3.94 -4.83
C PHE A 230 -23.94 -3.58 -3.88
N ASP A 231 -24.26 -3.07 -2.70
CA ASP A 231 -23.27 -2.50 -1.77
C ASP A 231 -22.14 -3.49 -1.40
N GLU A 232 -22.43 -4.80 -1.30
CA GLU A 232 -21.43 -5.84 -1.03
C GLU A 232 -20.39 -5.96 -2.17
N LEU A 233 -20.88 -6.14 -3.40
CA LEU A 233 -20.01 -6.24 -4.59
C LEU A 233 -19.23 -4.95 -4.81
N ALA A 234 -19.90 -3.81 -4.65
CA ALA A 234 -19.30 -2.51 -4.89
C ALA A 234 -18.13 -2.22 -3.94
N LYS A 235 -18.29 -2.51 -2.64
CA LYS A 235 -17.21 -2.40 -1.64
C LYS A 235 -16.04 -3.34 -1.91
N TYR A 236 -16.33 -4.56 -2.35
CA TYR A 236 -15.29 -5.52 -2.71
C TYR A 236 -14.47 -5.00 -3.91
N LEU A 237 -15.12 -4.48 -4.94
CA LEU A 237 -14.46 -3.89 -6.11
C LEU A 237 -13.63 -2.67 -5.75
N GLU A 238 -14.17 -1.78 -4.93
CA GLU A 238 -13.47 -0.58 -4.43
C GLU A 238 -12.19 -0.94 -3.68
N THR A 239 -12.28 -1.91 -2.76
CA THR A 239 -11.12 -2.41 -2.00
C THR A 239 -10.10 -3.05 -2.94
N HIS A 240 -10.56 -3.89 -3.87
CA HIS A 240 -9.69 -4.57 -4.83
C HIS A 240 -8.92 -3.59 -5.74
N LEU A 241 -9.55 -2.50 -6.17
CA LEU A 241 -8.91 -1.44 -6.96
C LEU A 241 -7.81 -0.72 -6.18
N ILE A 242 -8.02 -0.50 -4.88
CA ILE A 242 -7.11 0.22 -3.99
C ILE A 242 -5.92 -0.66 -3.56
N GLU A 243 -6.17 -1.92 -3.21
CA GLU A 243 -5.16 -2.83 -2.64
C GLU A 243 -4.27 -3.48 -3.70
N ASN A 244 -4.79 -3.71 -4.91
CA ASN A 244 -3.99 -4.29 -5.98
C ASN A 244 -3.01 -3.25 -6.55
N GLU A 245 -1.70 -3.54 -6.52
CA GLU A 245 -0.67 -2.57 -6.92
C GLU A 245 -0.80 -2.07 -8.37
N THR A 246 -1.15 -2.93 -9.32
CA THR A 246 -1.27 -2.54 -10.73
C THR A 246 -2.52 -1.68 -10.94
N HIS A 247 -3.62 -2.00 -10.26
CA HIS A 247 -4.84 -1.19 -10.30
C HIS A 247 -4.66 0.15 -9.61
N ALA A 248 -4.04 0.16 -8.42
CA ALA A 248 -3.70 1.38 -7.71
C ALA A 248 -2.75 2.29 -8.51
N HIS A 249 -1.83 1.71 -9.30
CA HIS A 249 -1.01 2.48 -10.24
C HIS A 249 -1.87 3.16 -11.31
N TRP A 250 -2.79 2.43 -11.95
CA TRP A 250 -3.74 3.01 -12.91
C TRP A 250 -4.60 4.10 -12.27
N LEU A 251 -5.04 3.92 -11.01
CA LEU A 251 -5.80 4.94 -10.29
C LEU A 251 -4.99 6.24 -10.14
N ARG A 252 -3.69 6.14 -9.87
CA ARG A 252 -2.79 7.30 -9.75
C ARG A 252 -2.53 8.01 -11.08
N LEU A 253 -2.56 7.27 -12.20
CA LEU A 253 -2.42 7.86 -13.54
C LEU A 253 -3.69 8.60 -13.97
N ASN A 254 -4.86 8.18 -13.51
CA ASN A 254 -6.17 8.76 -13.87
C ASN A 254 -6.77 9.58 -12.71
N PHE A 255 -5.90 10.16 -11.87
CA PHE A 255 -6.27 10.63 -10.55
C PHE A 255 -7.37 11.69 -10.53
N THR A 256 -7.31 12.70 -11.41
CA THR A 256 -8.32 13.78 -11.44
C THR A 256 -9.71 13.24 -11.75
N ARG A 257 -9.86 12.45 -12.81
CA ARG A 257 -11.12 11.77 -13.16
C ARG A 257 -11.65 10.91 -12.00
N ILE A 258 -10.78 10.16 -11.34
CA ILE A 258 -11.18 9.28 -10.22
C ILE A 258 -11.61 10.10 -9.02
N TYR A 259 -10.89 11.16 -8.70
CA TYR A 259 -11.26 12.11 -7.66
C TYR A 259 -12.66 12.64 -7.91
N GLN A 260 -12.92 13.18 -9.10
CA GLN A 260 -14.25 13.70 -9.48
C GLN A 260 -15.35 12.64 -9.33
N LYS A 261 -15.15 11.46 -9.91
CA LYS A 261 -16.11 10.35 -9.83
C LYS A 261 -16.36 9.89 -8.39
N SER A 262 -15.33 9.90 -7.55
CA SER A 262 -15.48 9.51 -6.14
C SER A 262 -16.40 10.46 -5.36
N PHE A 263 -16.54 11.73 -5.76
CA PHE A 263 -17.43 12.69 -5.11
C PHE A 263 -18.82 12.81 -5.75
N GLU A 264 -19.07 12.18 -6.89
CA GLU A 264 -20.42 12.08 -7.50
C GLU A 264 -21.40 11.29 -6.60
N ASN A 265 -20.89 10.36 -5.81
CA ASN A 265 -21.68 9.55 -4.90
C ASN A 265 -21.01 9.45 -3.53
N ASN A 266 -21.76 9.76 -2.47
CA ASN A 266 -21.26 9.72 -1.10
C ASN A 266 -20.97 8.30 -0.57
N LYS A 267 -21.29 7.27 -1.35
CA LYS A 267 -21.00 5.87 -1.01
C LYS A 267 -19.55 5.44 -1.23
N PHE A 268 -18.77 6.14 -2.06
CA PHE A 268 -17.38 5.82 -2.38
C PHE A 268 -16.39 6.21 -1.26
N GLN A 269 -16.68 5.84 0.00
CA GLN A 269 -15.98 6.37 1.16
C GLN A 269 -14.50 5.95 1.22
N GLU A 270 -14.17 4.71 0.86
CA GLU A 270 -12.79 4.23 0.89
C GLU A 270 -11.97 4.82 -0.25
N LEU A 271 -12.56 4.97 -1.44
CA LEU A 271 -11.92 5.61 -2.58
C LEU A 271 -11.73 7.12 -2.34
N GLN A 272 -12.73 7.81 -1.81
CA GLN A 272 -12.61 9.22 -1.41
C GLN A 272 -11.49 9.39 -0.38
N LYS A 273 -11.42 8.51 0.63
CA LYS A 273 -10.35 8.52 1.63
C LYS A 273 -8.98 8.27 1.00
N TRP A 274 -8.85 7.25 0.16
CA TRP A 274 -7.61 6.94 -0.55
C TRP A 274 -7.14 8.11 -1.41
N CYS A 275 -8.05 8.73 -2.14
CA CYS A 275 -7.77 9.92 -2.92
C CYS A 275 -7.33 11.08 -2.03
N ASN A 276 -8.10 11.38 -0.98
CA ASN A 276 -7.81 12.48 -0.05
C ASN A 276 -6.42 12.33 0.60
N ASP A 277 -6.03 11.11 0.98
CA ASP A 277 -4.71 10.82 1.56
C ASP A 277 -3.54 11.12 0.59
N ILE A 278 -3.82 11.09 -0.72
CA ILE A 278 -2.87 11.48 -1.78
C ILE A 278 -2.88 12.99 -1.98
N VAL A 279 -4.05 13.61 -2.16
CA VAL A 279 -4.14 15.06 -2.48
C VAL A 279 -3.59 15.92 -1.36
N VAL A 280 -3.78 15.50 -0.11
CA VAL A 280 -3.20 16.20 1.04
C VAL A 280 -1.71 16.40 0.88
N LYS A 281 -0.98 15.35 0.44
CA LYS A 281 0.48 15.34 0.29
C LYS A 281 0.94 15.96 -1.03
N TYR A 282 0.15 15.81 -2.08
CA TYR A 282 0.46 16.24 -3.44
C TYR A 282 -0.73 17.00 -4.05
N PRO A 283 -1.05 18.20 -3.53
CA PRO A 283 -2.22 18.96 -3.97
C PRO A 283 -2.12 19.40 -5.43
N ASP A 284 -0.89 19.55 -5.95
CA ASP A 284 -0.56 19.82 -7.35
C ASP A 284 -1.24 18.84 -8.32
N LYS A 285 -1.43 17.57 -7.92
CA LYS A 285 -2.11 16.57 -8.76
C LYS A 285 -3.55 16.95 -9.15
N ILE A 286 -4.20 17.74 -8.31
CA ILE A 286 -5.58 18.21 -8.54
C ILE A 286 -5.57 19.68 -8.96
N PHE A 287 -4.89 20.54 -8.19
CA PHE A 287 -4.93 21.99 -8.41
C PHE A 287 -4.23 22.43 -9.69
N ASP A 288 -3.25 21.68 -10.19
CA ASP A 288 -2.56 22.00 -11.46
C ASP A 288 -3.08 21.18 -12.65
N SER A 289 -4.16 20.42 -12.45
CA SER A 289 -4.80 19.66 -13.52
C SER A 289 -5.61 20.57 -14.45
N GLU A 290 -5.56 20.33 -15.76
CA GLU A 290 -6.41 21.01 -16.74
C GLU A 290 -7.91 20.79 -16.48
N GLU A 291 -8.26 19.68 -15.83
CA GLU A 291 -9.63 19.32 -15.44
C GLU A 291 -10.03 19.89 -14.07
N PHE A 292 -9.20 20.71 -13.43
CA PHE A 292 -9.51 21.26 -12.10
C PHE A 292 -10.85 21.99 -12.06
N ASN A 293 -11.15 22.77 -13.11
CA ASN A 293 -12.39 23.53 -13.21
C ASN A 293 -13.64 22.66 -13.43
N THR A 294 -13.51 21.35 -13.67
CA THR A 294 -14.65 20.43 -13.79
C THR A 294 -14.95 19.67 -12.49
N ILE A 295 -14.17 19.92 -11.43
CA ILE A 295 -14.38 19.30 -10.11
C ILE A 295 -15.67 19.85 -9.48
N GLN A 296 -16.44 18.95 -8.87
CA GLN A 296 -17.67 19.29 -8.16
C GLN A 296 -17.41 20.12 -6.90
N GLU A 297 -18.35 21.01 -6.56
CA GLU A 297 -18.23 21.90 -5.39
C GLU A 297 -17.97 21.13 -4.09
N ASN A 298 -18.67 20.01 -3.85
CA ASN A 298 -18.49 19.18 -2.67
C ASN A 298 -17.05 18.63 -2.53
N ALA A 299 -16.43 18.26 -3.64
CA ALA A 299 -15.07 17.76 -3.69
C ALA A 299 -14.04 18.89 -3.44
N LEU A 300 -14.30 20.08 -3.98
CA LEU A 300 -13.48 21.27 -3.73
C LEU A 300 -13.59 21.69 -2.26
N VAL A 301 -14.80 21.78 -1.71
CA VAL A 301 -15.07 22.08 -0.30
C VAL A 301 -14.39 21.06 0.62
N SER A 302 -14.54 19.77 0.33
CA SER A 302 -13.85 18.69 1.05
C SER A 302 -12.34 18.86 1.03
N LEU A 303 -11.77 19.36 -0.06
CA LEU A 303 -10.34 19.57 -0.20
C LEU A 303 -9.84 20.78 0.60
N ILE A 304 -10.45 21.95 0.39
CA ILE A 304 -9.99 23.21 1.00
C ILE A 304 -10.32 23.30 2.49
N SER A 305 -11.26 22.50 3.00
CA SER A 305 -11.58 22.41 4.43
C SER A 305 -10.51 21.68 5.25
N ARG A 306 -9.56 20.97 4.62
CA ARG A 306 -8.57 20.14 5.32
C ARG A 306 -7.48 20.93 6.03
N ASP A 307 -7.22 20.59 7.28
CA ASP A 307 -6.11 21.17 8.04
C ASP A 307 -4.73 20.72 7.58
N ASP A 308 -4.60 19.53 7.00
CA ASP A 308 -3.33 18.93 6.59
C ASP A 308 -2.96 19.16 5.12
N LEU A 309 -3.77 19.88 4.35
CA LEU A 309 -3.51 20.14 2.92
C LEU A 309 -2.18 20.91 2.72
N GLN A 310 -1.23 20.32 1.99
CA GLN A 310 0.13 20.83 1.81
C GLN A 310 0.23 21.96 0.77
N MET A 311 -0.52 23.06 0.96
CA MET A 311 -0.59 24.17 0.01
C MET A 311 -0.70 25.53 0.73
N GLU A 312 -0.06 26.56 0.19
CA GLU A 312 -0.16 27.94 0.69
C GLU A 312 -1.56 28.50 0.46
N GLU A 313 -2.09 29.23 1.44
CA GLU A 313 -3.47 29.75 1.38
C GLU A 313 -3.72 30.65 0.18
N ILE A 314 -2.72 31.43 -0.25
CA ILE A 314 -2.86 32.30 -1.42
C ILE A 314 -3.08 31.49 -2.70
N LYS A 315 -2.38 30.37 -2.86
CA LYS A 315 -2.55 29.49 -4.03
C LYS A 315 -3.94 28.85 -4.02
N ILE A 316 -4.43 28.47 -2.83
CA ILE A 316 -5.78 27.94 -2.67
C ILE A 316 -6.81 29.00 -3.07
N TRP A 317 -6.66 30.24 -2.59
CA TRP A 317 -7.54 31.34 -2.94
C TRP A 317 -7.60 31.58 -4.46
N ASN A 318 -6.44 31.70 -5.12
CA ASN A 318 -6.38 31.94 -6.55
C ASN A 318 -7.09 30.84 -7.33
N ARG A 319 -6.84 29.58 -6.99
CA ARG A 319 -7.51 28.42 -7.62
C ARG A 319 -9.02 28.40 -7.34
N VAL A 320 -9.46 28.73 -6.13
CA VAL A 320 -10.90 28.80 -5.82
C VAL A 320 -11.59 29.91 -6.62
N ILE A 321 -10.94 31.06 -6.83
CA ILE A 321 -11.46 32.13 -7.69
C ILE A 321 -11.53 31.69 -9.15
N GLU A 322 -10.45 31.08 -9.67
CA GLU A 322 -10.42 30.51 -11.04
C GLU A 322 -11.56 29.50 -11.25
N TRP A 323 -11.74 28.57 -10.31
CA TRP A 323 -12.82 27.59 -10.35
C TRP A 323 -14.20 28.26 -10.35
N GLY A 324 -14.40 29.25 -9.46
CA GLY A 324 -15.66 29.99 -9.35
C GLY A 324 -16.00 30.77 -10.62
N ILE A 325 -15.00 31.38 -11.27
CA ILE A 325 -15.17 32.06 -12.56
C ILE A 325 -15.53 31.06 -13.65
N ALA A 326 -14.84 29.91 -13.70
CA ALA A 326 -15.10 28.87 -14.69
C ALA A 326 -16.51 28.27 -14.60
N GLN A 327 -17.12 28.21 -13.40
CA GLN A 327 -18.52 27.77 -13.25
C GLN A 327 -19.54 28.78 -13.79
N ASN A 328 -19.13 30.02 -14.07
CA ASN A 328 -20.00 31.09 -14.53
C ASN A 328 -19.51 31.60 -15.90
N SER A 329 -19.95 30.95 -16.97
CA SER A 329 -19.51 31.24 -18.35
C SER A 329 -19.77 32.67 -18.85
N GLY A 330 -20.54 33.48 -18.09
CA GLY A 330 -20.78 34.90 -18.37
C GLY A 330 -19.79 35.85 -17.67
N LEU A 331 -18.89 35.34 -16.82
CA LEU A 331 -17.87 36.16 -16.16
C LEU A 331 -16.65 36.37 -17.05
N PRO A 332 -15.95 37.51 -16.93
CA PRO A 332 -14.70 37.74 -17.66
C PRO A 332 -13.63 36.72 -17.22
N SER A 333 -13.13 35.90 -18.14
CA SER A 333 -12.15 34.83 -17.85
C SER A 333 -10.70 35.32 -17.67
N ASP A 334 -10.34 36.51 -18.14
CA ASP A 334 -8.93 36.90 -18.24
C ASP A 334 -8.43 37.61 -16.97
N SER A 335 -7.52 36.93 -16.24
CA SER A 335 -6.76 37.50 -15.11
C SER A 335 -5.82 38.64 -15.55
N GLU A 336 -5.37 38.66 -16.80
CA GLU A 336 -4.49 39.70 -17.36
C GLU A 336 -5.24 41.01 -17.74
N ASN A 337 -6.56 40.95 -17.91
CA ASN A 337 -7.42 42.11 -18.19
C ASN A 337 -8.39 42.43 -17.02
N TRP A 338 -8.03 42.01 -15.81
CA TRP A 338 -8.77 42.39 -14.60
C TRP A 338 -8.62 43.90 -14.37
N THR A 339 -9.67 44.66 -14.68
CA THR A 339 -9.83 46.04 -14.23
C THR A 339 -11.15 46.17 -13.48
N HIS A 340 -11.20 47.07 -12.50
CA HIS A 340 -12.45 47.41 -11.79
C HIS A 340 -13.59 47.84 -12.72
N GLU A 341 -13.29 48.18 -13.98
CA GLU A 341 -14.25 48.62 -15.00
C GLU A 341 -14.98 47.47 -15.70
N ASN A 342 -14.43 46.25 -15.68
CA ASN A 342 -15.00 45.09 -16.38
C ASN A 342 -15.92 44.22 -15.50
N TRP A 343 -16.01 44.47 -14.19
CA TRP A 343 -16.82 43.69 -13.26
C TRP A 343 -18.01 44.49 -12.73
N THR A 344 -19.22 44.01 -13.02
CA THR A 344 -20.47 44.58 -12.50
C THR A 344 -20.82 44.02 -11.12
N HIS A 345 -21.79 44.64 -10.44
CA HIS A 345 -22.32 44.10 -9.18
C HIS A 345 -22.94 42.69 -9.36
N GLU A 346 -23.59 42.45 -10.51
CA GLU A 346 -24.16 41.15 -10.86
C GLU A 346 -23.09 40.07 -11.01
N ASN A 347 -21.93 40.42 -11.60
CA ASN A 347 -20.80 39.51 -11.71
C ASN A 347 -20.29 39.06 -10.34
N PHE A 348 -20.13 39.99 -9.40
CA PHE A 348 -19.73 39.66 -8.03
C PHE A 348 -20.78 38.83 -7.30
N LEU A 349 -22.07 39.08 -7.53
CA LEU A 349 -23.16 38.32 -6.92
C LEU A 349 -23.19 36.87 -7.45
N ALA A 350 -22.97 36.67 -8.75
CA ALA A 350 -22.88 35.33 -9.35
C ALA A 350 -21.69 34.54 -8.80
N LEU A 351 -20.50 35.14 -8.77
CA LEU A 351 -19.30 34.52 -8.20
C LEU A 351 -19.50 34.21 -6.71
N LYS A 352 -20.06 35.15 -5.95
CA LYS A 352 -20.38 34.95 -4.54
C LYS A 352 -21.32 33.77 -4.31
N THR A 353 -22.38 33.67 -5.10
CA THR A 353 -23.36 32.58 -4.99
C THR A 353 -22.70 31.22 -5.26
N THR A 354 -21.81 31.18 -6.25
CA THR A 354 -21.06 29.98 -6.63
C THR A 354 -20.05 29.56 -5.56
N LEU A 355 -19.37 30.52 -4.93
CA LEU A 355 -18.33 30.25 -3.94
C LEU A 355 -18.83 30.21 -2.50
N GLN A 356 -20.14 30.31 -2.25
CA GLN A 356 -20.70 30.45 -0.91
C GLN A 356 -20.25 29.35 0.06
N ASN A 357 -20.16 28.09 -0.39
CA ASN A 357 -19.70 27.00 0.47
C ASN A 357 -18.18 26.90 0.53
N CYS A 358 -17.45 27.53 -0.39
CA CYS A 358 -15.99 27.53 -0.43
C CYS A 358 -15.37 28.61 0.46
N LEU A 359 -15.93 29.83 0.43
CA LEU A 359 -15.39 31.00 1.14
C LEU A 359 -15.19 30.78 2.66
N PRO A 360 -16.09 30.09 3.39
CA PRO A 360 -15.91 29.80 4.81
C PRO A 360 -14.68 28.96 5.15
N HIS A 361 -14.09 28.27 4.18
CA HIS A 361 -12.93 27.39 4.37
C HIS A 361 -11.58 28.05 4.02
N ILE A 362 -11.59 29.29 3.54
CA ILE A 362 -10.37 30.05 3.24
C ILE A 362 -9.80 30.68 4.51
N ARG A 363 -8.50 30.50 4.77
CA ARG A 363 -7.85 31.03 5.97
C ARG A 363 -7.26 32.42 5.73
N TYR A 364 -8.12 33.41 5.50
CA TYR A 364 -7.73 34.79 5.18
C TYR A 364 -6.67 35.38 6.13
N PHE A 365 -6.80 35.14 7.44
CA PHE A 365 -5.89 35.68 8.46
C PHE A 365 -4.50 35.03 8.47
N GLN A 366 -4.26 34.01 7.64
CA GLN A 366 -2.98 33.31 7.49
C GLN A 366 -2.25 33.71 6.20
N MET A 367 -2.85 34.56 5.36
CA MET A 367 -2.21 35.13 4.17
C MET A 367 -1.31 36.31 4.55
N SER A 368 -0.34 36.66 3.70
CA SER A 368 0.44 37.88 3.89
C SER A 368 -0.40 39.12 3.58
N GLY A 369 0.03 40.29 4.08
CA GLY A 369 -0.63 41.56 3.75
C GLY A 369 -0.60 41.86 2.24
N ASP A 370 0.51 41.53 1.58
CA ASP A 370 0.67 41.68 0.13
C ASP A 370 -0.28 40.76 -0.63
N ASP A 371 -0.46 39.51 -0.18
CA ASP A 371 -1.40 38.57 -0.80
C ASP A 371 -2.84 39.06 -0.68
N ILE A 372 -3.23 39.57 0.50
CA ILE A 372 -4.55 40.15 0.72
C ILE A 372 -4.78 41.36 -0.17
N PHE A 373 -3.81 42.27 -0.24
CA PHE A 373 -3.93 43.50 -1.03
C PHE A 373 -3.98 43.21 -2.54
N ASN A 374 -3.13 42.33 -3.04
CA ASN A 374 -3.01 42.08 -4.48
C ASN A 374 -4.07 41.12 -5.01
N ASN A 375 -4.51 40.13 -4.22
CA ASN A 375 -5.35 39.02 -4.73
C ASN A 375 -6.74 38.96 -4.08
N VAL A 376 -6.90 39.34 -2.82
CA VAL A 376 -8.20 39.26 -2.12
C VAL A 376 -9.00 40.56 -2.23
N GLN A 377 -8.34 41.71 -2.12
CA GLN A 377 -8.96 43.03 -2.25
C GLN A 377 -9.77 43.23 -3.54
N PRO A 378 -9.26 42.82 -4.73
CA PRO A 378 -10.04 42.80 -5.97
C PRO A 378 -11.46 42.24 -5.86
N TYR A 379 -11.63 41.20 -5.03
CA TYR A 379 -12.87 40.45 -4.90
C TYR A 379 -13.58 40.66 -3.56
N ASN A 380 -13.25 41.72 -2.80
CA ASN A 380 -13.78 41.92 -1.45
C ASN A 380 -15.33 41.91 -1.35
N GLN A 381 -16.05 42.21 -2.44
CA GLN A 381 -17.51 42.21 -2.52
C GLN A 381 -18.13 40.81 -2.33
N ILE A 382 -17.38 39.74 -2.60
CA ILE A 382 -17.90 38.37 -2.47
C ILE A 382 -17.89 37.87 -1.02
N LEU A 383 -17.13 38.49 -0.13
CA LEU A 383 -16.94 38.03 1.24
C LEU A 383 -18.25 38.14 2.03
N GLU A 384 -18.80 36.99 2.43
CA GLU A 384 -20.16 36.83 2.97
C GLU A 384 -20.51 37.76 4.13
N LYS A 385 -19.57 37.92 5.07
CA LYS A 385 -19.78 38.72 6.28
C LYS A 385 -19.37 40.15 6.00
N LYS A 386 -20.31 41.09 6.13
CA LYS A 386 -20.09 42.55 6.06
C LYS A 386 -18.93 43.04 6.93
N ASN A 387 -18.57 42.28 7.96
CA ASN A 387 -17.45 42.57 8.85
C ASN A 387 -16.16 41.80 8.54
N LEU A 388 -16.17 40.73 7.72
CA LEU A 388 -14.96 39.94 7.45
C LEU A 388 -13.89 40.78 6.75
N TRP A 389 -14.26 41.51 5.69
CA TRP A 389 -13.32 42.42 5.03
C TRP A 389 -12.78 43.48 6.01
N LYS A 390 -13.67 44.07 6.83
CA LYS A 390 -13.26 45.05 7.85
C LYS A 390 -12.31 44.45 8.87
N ASP A 391 -12.54 43.22 9.30
CA ASP A 391 -11.72 42.52 10.29
C ASP A 391 -10.38 42.08 9.70
N ILE A 392 -10.35 41.68 8.42
CA ILE A 392 -9.10 41.44 7.68
C ILE A 392 -8.27 42.72 7.67
N ILE A 393 -8.85 43.85 7.25
CA ILE A 393 -8.14 45.15 7.23
C ILE A 393 -7.69 45.54 8.64
N LYS A 394 -8.55 45.41 9.66
CA LYS A 394 -8.17 45.68 11.05
C LYS A 394 -6.98 44.87 11.50
N LYS A 395 -6.91 43.58 11.16
CA LYS A 395 -5.82 42.67 11.54
C LYS A 395 -4.46 43.12 10.98
N PHE A 396 -4.43 43.65 9.77
CA PHE A 396 -3.18 44.08 9.11
C PHE A 396 -2.81 45.55 9.42
N MET A 397 -3.80 46.40 9.69
CA MET A 397 -3.59 47.84 9.88
C MET A 397 -3.59 48.29 11.34
N THR A 398 -4.14 47.49 12.26
CA THR A 398 -4.33 47.85 13.68
C THR A 398 -4.19 46.64 14.61
N ASN A 399 -4.10 46.90 15.91
CA ASN A 399 -4.15 45.84 16.95
C ASN A 399 -5.54 45.73 17.62
N GLN A 400 -6.60 46.20 16.96
CA GLN A 400 -7.95 46.11 17.51
C GLN A 400 -8.49 44.68 17.48
N PRO A 401 -9.37 44.31 18.43
CA PRO A 401 -10.02 43.00 18.40
C PRO A 401 -10.91 42.87 17.15
N ILE A 402 -10.87 41.68 16.55
CA ILE A 402 -11.72 41.28 15.43
C ILE A 402 -12.87 40.41 15.92
N LEU A 403 -13.99 40.39 15.20
CA LEU A 403 -15.18 39.59 15.55
C LEU A 403 -15.28 38.30 14.74
N SER A 404 -14.58 38.24 13.60
CA SER A 404 -14.57 37.10 12.70
C SER A 404 -13.83 35.90 13.30
N THR A 405 -14.36 34.70 13.05
CA THR A 405 -13.69 33.44 13.40
C THR A 405 -12.37 33.33 12.65
N VAL A 406 -11.28 33.11 13.38
CA VAL A 406 -9.95 32.90 12.80
C VAL A 406 -9.71 31.41 12.66
N LEU A 407 -9.57 30.93 11.42
CA LEU A 407 -9.15 29.55 11.16
C LEU A 407 -7.67 29.39 11.50
N PRO A 408 -7.27 28.30 12.20
CA PRO A 408 -5.87 28.04 12.53
C PRO A 408 -5.05 27.76 11.27
N PRO A 409 -3.74 28.05 11.23
CA PRO A 409 -2.92 27.78 10.04
C PRO A 409 -2.96 26.30 9.64
N ARG A 410 -2.94 26.06 8.32
CA ARG A 410 -2.81 24.73 7.71
C ARG A 410 -1.54 24.06 8.28
N LYS A 411 -1.63 22.80 8.68
CA LYS A 411 -0.52 21.95 9.15
C LYS A 411 0.34 21.55 7.96
N ILE A 412 1.06 22.53 7.42
CA ILE A 412 2.05 22.29 6.38
C ILE A 412 3.17 21.51 7.04
N LEU A 413 3.28 20.22 6.70
CA LEU A 413 4.49 19.47 6.86
C LEU A 413 5.50 20.20 6.00
N ARG A 414 6.26 21.12 6.59
CA ARG A 414 7.54 21.50 6.01
C ARG A 414 8.28 20.19 6.00
N PRO A 415 8.46 19.54 4.84
CA PRO A 415 9.41 18.48 4.84
C PRO A 415 10.70 19.22 5.21
N THR A 416 11.41 18.77 6.24
CA THR A 416 12.87 18.81 6.13
C THR A 416 13.15 17.96 4.90
N LEU A 417 12.94 18.55 3.73
CA LEU A 417 13.38 17.99 2.47
C LEU A 417 14.87 17.77 2.75
N PRO A 418 15.40 16.55 2.59
CA PRO A 418 16.82 16.47 2.27
C PRO A 418 16.97 17.45 1.11
N THR A 419 17.93 18.36 1.23
CA THR A 419 18.27 19.36 0.24
C THR A 419 18.01 18.75 -1.13
N ARG A 420 17.06 19.30 -1.91
CA ARG A 420 16.89 18.92 -3.32
C ARG A 420 18.17 19.39 -4.02
N ASN A 421 19.23 18.62 -3.85
CA ASN A 421 20.27 18.52 -4.84
C ASN A 421 19.52 17.96 -6.05
N THR A 422 19.42 18.76 -7.10
CA THR A 422 18.89 18.39 -8.42
C THR A 422 19.67 17.24 -9.07
N GLU A 423 20.67 16.68 -8.38
CA GLU A 423 21.39 15.50 -8.79
C GLU A 423 20.73 14.23 -8.24
N PRO A 424 20.49 13.21 -9.08
CA PRO A 424 20.06 11.91 -8.59
C PRO A 424 21.10 11.35 -7.62
N PHE A 425 20.63 10.64 -6.56
CA PHE A 425 21.53 10.06 -5.55
C PHE A 425 22.56 9.09 -6.14
N SER A 426 22.23 8.52 -7.31
CA SER A 426 23.04 7.58 -8.08
C SER A 426 22.85 7.81 -9.58
N THR A 427 23.90 7.59 -10.37
CA THR A 427 23.84 7.54 -11.84
C THR A 427 23.76 6.10 -12.37
N VAL A 428 24.03 5.10 -11.52
CA VAL A 428 24.06 3.67 -11.89
C VAL A 428 22.77 2.94 -11.48
N ILE A 429 22.25 3.22 -10.29
CA ILE A 429 21.08 2.55 -9.72
C ILE A 429 19.94 3.53 -9.42
N ASN A 430 18.70 3.02 -9.37
CA ASN A 430 17.52 3.80 -8.98
C ASN A 430 17.01 3.34 -7.60
N GLU A 431 15.96 3.99 -7.10
CA GLU A 431 15.36 3.68 -5.79
C GLU A 431 14.84 2.23 -5.69
N ALA A 432 14.37 1.64 -6.79
CA ALA A 432 13.92 0.25 -6.81
C ALA A 432 15.08 -0.73 -6.63
N HIS A 433 16.21 -0.47 -7.30
CA HIS A 433 17.45 -1.24 -7.10
C HIS A 433 17.97 -1.10 -5.67
N ALA A 434 17.94 0.11 -5.10
CA ALA A 434 18.35 0.35 -3.72
C ALA A 434 17.46 -0.41 -2.71
N ALA A 435 16.15 -0.43 -2.94
CA ALA A 435 15.20 -1.20 -2.13
C ALA A 435 15.42 -2.72 -2.24
N GLU A 436 15.74 -3.22 -3.44
CA GLU A 436 16.08 -4.62 -3.67
C GLU A 436 17.35 -5.02 -2.91
N ILE A 437 18.42 -4.23 -3.01
CA ILE A 437 19.67 -4.44 -2.25
C ILE A 437 19.41 -4.40 -0.74
N ALA A 438 18.65 -3.42 -0.26
CA ALA A 438 18.28 -3.31 1.16
C ALA A 438 17.54 -4.55 1.69
N SER A 439 16.68 -5.14 0.85
CA SER A 439 15.95 -6.36 1.19
C SER A 439 16.90 -7.55 1.34
N TRP A 440 17.92 -7.61 0.48
CA TRP A 440 18.98 -8.60 0.61
C TRP A 440 19.87 -8.36 1.85
N VAL A 441 20.12 -7.12 2.25
CA VAL A 441 20.84 -6.84 3.50
C VAL A 441 20.07 -7.41 4.70
N ASP A 442 18.75 -7.22 4.74
CA ASP A 442 17.89 -7.72 5.84
C ASP A 442 17.45 -9.19 5.68
N LYS A 443 17.93 -9.89 4.64
CA LYS A 443 17.55 -11.29 4.33
C LYS A 443 16.03 -11.49 4.21
N LYS A 444 15.31 -10.50 3.67
CA LYS A 444 13.87 -10.59 3.42
C LYS A 444 13.54 -11.40 2.17
N GLU A 445 12.41 -12.11 2.22
CA GLU A 445 11.82 -12.80 1.07
C GLU A 445 11.19 -11.82 0.08
N ASN A 446 10.46 -10.83 0.60
CA ASN A 446 9.82 -9.79 -0.21
C ASN A 446 10.65 -8.50 -0.23
N THR A 447 10.75 -7.89 -1.41
CA THR A 447 11.44 -6.62 -1.61
C THR A 447 10.73 -5.47 -0.90
N TYR A 448 11.48 -4.58 -0.27
CA TYR A 448 10.99 -3.29 0.21
C TYR A 448 10.34 -2.51 -0.93
N SER A 449 9.22 -1.84 -0.63
CA SER A 449 8.66 -0.83 -1.51
C SER A 449 9.52 0.44 -1.47
N LEU A 450 9.34 1.31 -2.48
CA LEU A 450 10.06 2.58 -2.59
C LEU A 450 9.85 3.48 -1.35
N THR A 451 8.71 3.34 -0.68
CA THR A 451 8.33 4.18 0.47
C THR A 451 8.70 3.59 1.81
N ASN A 452 9.08 2.31 1.88
CA ASN A 452 9.36 1.61 3.14
C ASN A 452 10.80 1.07 3.26
N ASN A 453 11.72 1.48 2.37
CA ASN A 453 13.14 1.14 2.47
C ASN A 453 13.77 1.79 3.74
N PRO A 454 14.20 0.97 4.73
CA PRO A 454 14.72 1.48 5.99
C PRO A 454 16.17 1.97 5.90
N TYR A 455 16.84 1.83 4.75
CA TYR A 455 18.22 2.25 4.56
C TYR A 455 18.33 3.56 3.78
N GLU A 456 19.28 4.40 4.19
CA GLU A 456 19.79 5.54 3.45
C GLU A 456 21.10 5.17 2.76
N PHE A 457 21.23 5.50 1.47
CA PHE A 457 22.40 5.23 0.65
C PHE A 457 23.21 6.51 0.49
N LYS A 458 24.29 6.65 1.27
CA LYS A 458 25.19 7.80 1.21
C LYS A 458 26.31 7.54 0.23
N LEU A 459 26.33 8.25 -0.89
CA LEU A 459 27.38 8.14 -1.91
C LEU A 459 28.74 8.57 -1.34
N LEU A 460 29.68 7.63 -1.25
CA LEU A 460 31.07 7.87 -0.86
C LEU A 460 31.95 8.18 -2.06
N LEU A 461 31.79 7.41 -3.13
CA LEU A 461 32.63 7.49 -4.32
C LEU A 461 31.80 7.35 -5.58
N ARG A 462 32.07 8.17 -6.60
CA ARG A 462 31.59 8.02 -7.98
C ARG A 462 32.77 8.10 -8.95
N GLY A 463 32.89 7.16 -9.89
CA GLY A 463 34.03 7.07 -10.79
C GLY A 463 34.25 8.31 -11.65
N THR A 464 33.18 8.87 -12.22
CA THR A 464 33.26 10.14 -12.97
C THR A 464 33.64 11.36 -12.13
N ARG A 465 33.40 11.33 -10.82
CA ARG A 465 33.71 12.42 -9.88
C ARG A 465 35.10 12.29 -9.25
N ASP A 466 35.44 11.08 -8.79
CA ASP A 466 36.58 10.82 -7.91
C ASP A 466 37.69 9.97 -8.57
N GLY A 467 37.41 9.42 -9.76
CA GLY A 467 38.34 8.63 -10.56
C GLY A 467 38.09 7.11 -10.51
N PHE A 468 38.49 6.45 -11.60
CA PHE A 468 38.34 5.00 -11.82
C PHE A 468 39.51 4.16 -11.30
N THR A 469 40.26 4.68 -10.32
CA THR A 469 41.51 4.04 -9.88
C THR A 469 41.38 3.37 -8.52
N LYS A 470 42.17 2.32 -8.28
CA LYS A 470 42.34 1.76 -6.93
C LYS A 470 42.74 2.80 -5.87
N ASN A 471 43.50 3.82 -6.25
CA ASN A 471 43.92 4.88 -5.33
C ASN A 471 42.72 5.72 -4.87
N SER A 472 41.84 6.08 -5.81
CA SER A 472 40.57 6.77 -5.50
C SER A 472 39.73 5.96 -4.52
N PHE A 473 39.61 4.64 -4.75
CA PHE A 473 38.91 3.73 -3.86
C PHE A 473 39.50 3.73 -2.44
N TRP A 474 40.80 3.49 -2.28
CA TRP A 474 41.43 3.42 -0.95
C TRP A 474 41.37 4.75 -0.22
N ASN A 475 41.51 5.89 -0.92
CA ASN A 475 41.44 7.20 -0.29
C ASN A 475 40.06 7.48 0.35
N LEU A 476 38.97 6.96 -0.21
CA LEU A 476 37.60 7.26 0.22
C LEU A 476 36.92 6.12 1.00
N CYS A 477 37.34 4.88 0.78
CA CYS A 477 36.65 3.68 1.30
C CYS A 477 37.46 2.91 2.35
N ASP A 478 38.71 3.30 2.65
CA ASP A 478 39.51 2.63 3.68
C ASP A 478 38.78 2.65 5.04
N LYS A 479 38.61 1.45 5.61
CA LYS A 479 37.93 1.17 6.88
C LYS A 479 36.45 1.59 6.95
N GLN A 480 35.86 2.00 5.84
CA GLN A 480 34.42 2.25 5.78
C GLN A 480 33.67 0.92 5.86
N THR A 481 32.63 0.86 6.67
CA THR A 481 31.78 -0.33 6.88
C THR A 481 30.42 -0.12 6.23
N GLN A 482 29.61 -1.19 6.13
CA GLN A 482 28.28 -1.14 5.52
C GLN A 482 28.31 -0.60 4.09
N ILE A 483 29.22 -1.11 3.27
CA ILE A 483 29.45 -0.60 1.92
C ILE A 483 28.67 -1.41 0.88
N VAL A 484 28.01 -0.73 -0.04
CA VAL A 484 27.50 -1.29 -1.30
C VAL A 484 28.32 -0.72 -2.45
N ALA A 485 28.96 -1.59 -3.23
CA ALA A 485 29.59 -1.22 -4.49
C ALA A 485 28.68 -1.61 -5.66
N VAL A 486 28.47 -0.68 -6.60
CA VAL A 486 27.73 -0.90 -7.85
C VAL A 486 28.56 -0.46 -9.03
N MET A 487 28.48 -1.19 -10.13
CA MET A 487 29.25 -0.92 -11.35
C MET A 487 28.41 -1.20 -12.59
N LYS A 488 28.43 -0.24 -13.52
CA LYS A 488 27.80 -0.32 -14.82
C LYS A 488 28.81 -0.82 -15.84
N VAL A 489 28.54 -1.98 -16.43
CA VAL A 489 29.44 -2.61 -17.40
C VAL A 489 29.35 -1.87 -18.73
N LYS A 490 30.50 -1.42 -19.25
CA LYS A 490 30.60 -0.57 -20.44
C LYS A 490 29.95 -1.23 -21.66
N GLY A 491 29.05 -0.50 -22.31
CA GLY A 491 28.41 -0.94 -23.56
C GLY A 491 27.37 -2.06 -23.39
N THR A 492 26.87 -2.28 -22.17
CA THR A 492 25.84 -3.29 -21.88
C THR A 492 24.81 -2.77 -20.89
N ASP A 493 23.70 -3.50 -20.74
CA ASP A 493 22.73 -3.22 -19.69
C ASP A 493 23.11 -3.76 -18.30
N GLU A 494 24.23 -4.48 -18.16
CA GLU A 494 24.63 -5.13 -16.90
C GLU A 494 25.00 -4.13 -15.81
N ILE A 495 24.34 -4.26 -14.66
CA ILE A 495 24.74 -3.62 -13.40
C ILE A 495 25.14 -4.72 -12.43
N LEU A 496 26.42 -4.72 -12.04
CA LEU A 496 27.01 -5.68 -11.11
C LEU A 496 27.33 -4.98 -9.80
N GLY A 497 27.50 -5.75 -8.73
CA GLY A 497 27.88 -5.16 -7.46
C GLY A 497 28.08 -6.14 -6.34
N GLY A 498 28.32 -5.62 -5.15
CA GLY A 498 28.38 -6.40 -3.93
C GLY A 498 28.24 -5.55 -2.67
N TYR A 499 27.83 -6.19 -1.59
CA TYR A 499 27.69 -5.61 -0.27
C TYR A 499 28.76 -6.17 0.66
N ASN A 500 29.51 -5.28 1.30
CA ASN A 500 30.53 -5.59 2.28
C ASN A 500 30.21 -4.88 3.61
N PRO A 501 29.66 -5.59 4.61
CA PRO A 501 29.31 -4.98 5.90
C PRO A 501 30.54 -4.60 6.73
N ILE A 502 31.66 -5.31 6.60
CA ILE A 502 32.83 -5.15 7.49
C ILE A 502 33.90 -4.19 6.96
N GLY A 503 33.83 -3.80 5.69
CA GLY A 503 34.78 -2.90 5.05
C GLY A 503 36.09 -3.52 4.60
N TRP A 504 36.90 -2.73 3.89
CA TRP A 504 38.27 -3.07 3.50
C TRP A 504 39.28 -2.30 4.35
N ASP A 505 40.45 -2.88 4.62
CA ASP A 505 41.52 -2.24 5.42
C ASP A 505 42.85 -2.27 4.67
N SER A 506 43.41 -1.08 4.45
CA SER A 506 44.70 -0.85 3.77
C SER A 506 45.93 -1.08 4.65
N LYS A 507 45.78 -1.27 5.98
CA LYS A 507 46.90 -1.28 6.94
C LYS A 507 47.86 -2.45 6.84
N SER A 508 47.56 -3.48 6.04
CA SER A 508 48.48 -4.59 5.85
C SER A 508 49.29 -4.40 4.57
N ALA A 509 50.62 -4.30 4.71
CA ALA A 509 51.55 -4.33 3.58
C ALA A 509 51.48 -5.65 2.78
N ILE A 510 50.80 -6.66 3.33
CA ILE A 510 50.55 -7.98 2.77
C ILE A 510 49.03 -8.15 2.60
N TYR A 511 48.61 -8.80 1.53
CA TYR A 511 47.19 -9.14 1.33
C TYR A 511 46.57 -9.80 2.56
N THR A 512 45.31 -9.50 2.87
CA THR A 512 44.63 -10.01 4.06
C THR A 512 43.23 -10.49 3.75
N TYR A 513 42.88 -11.67 4.23
CA TYR A 513 41.53 -12.22 4.16
C TYR A 513 40.71 -11.76 5.36
N ARG A 514 39.46 -11.39 5.13
CA ARG A 514 38.52 -11.03 6.19
C ARG A 514 37.27 -11.88 6.09
N SER A 515 36.98 -12.60 7.17
CA SER A 515 35.83 -13.50 7.24
C SER A 515 34.52 -12.71 7.33
N CYS A 516 33.53 -13.06 6.50
CA CYS A 516 32.21 -12.42 6.52
C CYS A 516 31.11 -13.33 5.98
N ASN A 517 30.08 -13.61 6.79
CA ASN A 517 28.91 -14.40 6.37
C ASN A 517 27.85 -13.57 5.66
N ASP A 518 27.77 -12.26 5.96
CA ASP A 518 26.68 -11.40 5.51
C ASP A 518 26.99 -10.65 4.21
N SER A 519 28.22 -10.81 3.68
CA SER A 519 28.60 -10.28 2.37
C SER A 519 27.82 -10.98 1.24
N PHE A 520 27.64 -10.29 0.12
CA PHE A 520 27.05 -10.88 -1.08
C PHE A 520 27.47 -10.11 -2.33
N ILE A 521 27.46 -10.78 -3.48
CA ILE A 521 27.60 -10.14 -4.79
C ILE A 521 26.31 -10.31 -5.58
N PHE A 522 26.08 -9.45 -6.56
CA PHE A 522 24.82 -9.44 -7.28
C PHE A 522 24.95 -8.92 -8.72
N SER A 523 23.91 -9.21 -9.49
CA SER A 523 23.56 -8.55 -10.75
C SER A 523 22.12 -8.06 -10.65
N LEU A 524 21.85 -6.83 -11.07
CA LEU A 524 20.51 -6.24 -11.01
C LEU A 524 19.80 -6.37 -12.36
N LYS A 525 18.47 -6.57 -12.32
CA LYS A 525 17.62 -6.41 -13.50
C LYS A 525 17.73 -4.97 -14.00
N ASN A 526 17.98 -4.79 -15.30
CA ASN A 526 18.11 -3.49 -15.92
C ASN A 526 18.05 -3.64 -17.45
N GLY A 527 17.30 -2.77 -18.13
CA GLY A 527 17.14 -2.80 -19.59
C GLY A 527 16.72 -4.18 -20.11
N ALA A 528 17.56 -4.79 -20.94
CA ALA A 528 17.32 -6.14 -21.48
C ALA A 528 17.34 -7.27 -20.42
N ILE A 529 17.95 -7.04 -19.24
CA ILE A 529 18.06 -8.04 -18.17
C ILE A 529 16.80 -8.01 -17.30
N GLN A 530 16.00 -9.07 -17.37
CA GLN A 530 14.68 -9.13 -16.70
C GLN A 530 14.75 -9.50 -15.21
N ASN A 531 15.77 -10.26 -14.79
CA ASN A 531 15.85 -10.81 -13.44
C ASN A 531 17.17 -10.45 -12.76
N SER A 532 17.07 -10.04 -11.49
CA SER A 532 18.23 -9.85 -10.62
C SER A 532 18.76 -11.20 -10.13
N THR A 533 20.07 -11.28 -9.90
CA THR A 533 20.75 -12.44 -9.31
C THR A 533 21.45 -12.04 -8.04
N LEU A 534 21.07 -12.66 -6.93
CA LEU A 534 21.75 -12.58 -5.65
C LEU A 534 22.64 -13.81 -5.45
N SER A 535 23.90 -13.58 -5.09
CA SER A 535 24.91 -14.61 -4.82
C SER A 535 25.50 -14.41 -3.43
N ARG A 536 25.16 -15.29 -2.49
CA ARG A 536 25.66 -15.22 -1.10
C ARG A 536 27.03 -15.86 -0.99
N VAL A 537 27.71 -15.57 0.11
CA VAL A 537 28.99 -16.17 0.44
C VAL A 537 28.84 -17.68 0.65
N LYS A 538 29.72 -18.44 0.01
CA LYS A 538 29.89 -19.89 0.20
C LYS A 538 31.04 -20.21 1.17
N PHE A 539 32.13 -19.44 1.10
CA PHE A 539 33.34 -19.60 1.92
C PHE A 539 33.60 -18.31 2.72
N PRO A 540 33.08 -18.19 3.94
CA PRO A 540 33.15 -16.97 4.75
C PRO A 540 34.55 -16.44 4.98
N GLU A 541 35.50 -17.30 5.32
CA GLU A 541 36.92 -17.02 5.51
C GLU A 541 37.59 -16.34 4.31
N GLU A 542 37.06 -16.56 3.11
CA GLU A 542 37.58 -15.95 1.88
C GLU A 542 36.71 -14.80 1.38
N ALA A 543 35.61 -14.43 2.04
CA ALA A 543 34.56 -13.57 1.48
C ALA A 543 35.03 -12.16 1.06
N ILE A 544 35.93 -11.55 1.83
CA ILE A 544 36.48 -10.21 1.59
C ILE A 544 38.00 -10.30 1.54
N TYR A 545 38.61 -9.68 0.53
CA TYR A 545 40.05 -9.71 0.35
C TYR A 545 40.59 -8.28 0.25
N CYS A 546 41.44 -7.93 1.22
CA CYS A 546 42.06 -6.61 1.33
C CYS A 546 43.44 -6.68 0.68
N TYR A 547 43.56 -6.12 -0.51
CA TYR A 547 44.85 -6.04 -1.21
C TYR A 547 44.98 -4.69 -1.91
N PHE A 548 45.99 -3.91 -1.52
CA PHE A 548 46.20 -2.53 -2.01
C PHE A 548 46.35 -2.44 -3.54
N GLY A 549 46.70 -3.55 -4.20
CA GLY A 549 46.78 -3.64 -5.66
C GLY A 549 45.45 -3.51 -6.39
N TYR A 550 44.32 -3.58 -5.67
CA TYR A 550 42.96 -3.63 -6.19
C TYR A 550 42.06 -2.57 -5.57
N GLY A 551 40.95 -2.26 -6.24
CA GLY A 551 39.85 -1.49 -5.69
C GLY A 551 38.89 -2.39 -4.88
N PRO A 552 37.57 -2.29 -5.11
CA PRO A 552 36.61 -3.24 -4.57
C PRO A 552 36.96 -4.67 -4.96
N LEU A 553 37.09 -5.54 -3.95
CA LEU A 553 37.47 -6.93 -4.13
C LEU A 553 36.65 -7.84 -3.22
N PHE A 554 35.71 -8.54 -3.85
CA PHE A 554 34.88 -9.55 -3.23
C PHE A 554 35.52 -10.91 -3.50
N SER A 555 35.96 -11.52 -2.41
CA SER A 555 36.66 -12.78 -2.33
C SER A 555 38.12 -12.82 -2.79
N GLY A 556 38.94 -13.61 -2.08
CA GLY A 556 40.32 -13.92 -2.52
C GLY A 556 40.38 -14.90 -3.70
N GLY A 557 39.25 -15.51 -4.05
CA GLY A 557 38.99 -16.18 -5.32
C GLY A 557 38.75 -15.23 -6.50
N TYR A 558 38.76 -13.92 -6.25
CA TYR A 558 38.47 -12.85 -7.21
C TYR A 558 37.08 -12.99 -7.85
N ASP A 559 36.07 -13.27 -7.03
CA ASP A 559 34.71 -13.47 -7.51
C ASP A 559 34.15 -12.19 -8.13
N LEU A 560 34.45 -11.02 -7.58
CA LEU A 560 34.23 -9.73 -8.25
C LEU A 560 35.39 -8.80 -7.92
N ALA A 561 36.16 -8.42 -8.94
CA ALA A 561 37.42 -7.71 -8.76
C ALA A 561 37.55 -6.52 -9.73
N MET A 562 38.10 -5.42 -9.22
CA MET A 562 38.44 -4.22 -9.98
C MET A 562 39.91 -3.88 -9.76
N SER A 563 40.72 -3.82 -10.82
CA SER A 563 42.17 -3.62 -10.74
C SER A 563 42.62 -2.38 -11.50
N ASN A 564 43.58 -1.64 -10.95
CA ASN A 564 44.16 -0.44 -11.57
C ASN A 564 43.09 0.57 -12.04
N ASP A 565 42.89 0.72 -13.36
CA ASP A 565 41.97 1.67 -14.00
C ASP A 565 40.72 0.96 -14.52
N PHE A 566 39.63 1.04 -13.78
CA PHE A 566 38.46 0.17 -13.95
C PHE A 566 37.71 0.37 -15.29
N ASN A 567 37.86 1.55 -15.89
CA ASN A 567 37.26 1.92 -17.17
C ASN A 567 38.08 1.50 -18.39
N GLN A 568 39.30 0.97 -18.19
CA GLN A 568 40.10 0.37 -19.25
C GLN A 568 39.71 -1.09 -19.50
N ASP A 569 39.94 -1.54 -20.72
CA ASP A 569 39.54 -2.87 -21.15
C ASP A 569 40.15 -3.97 -20.27
N ARG A 570 39.30 -4.95 -19.91
CA ARG A 570 39.64 -6.14 -19.10
C ARG A 570 40.24 -5.86 -17.72
N LYS A 571 40.07 -4.66 -17.16
CA LYS A 571 40.56 -4.31 -15.82
C LYS A 571 39.63 -4.70 -14.67
N CYS A 572 38.41 -5.12 -14.99
CA CYS A 572 37.47 -5.74 -14.06
C CYS A 572 37.22 -7.19 -14.48
N TRP A 573 36.90 -8.06 -13.52
CA TRP A 573 36.48 -9.42 -13.84
C TRP A 573 35.60 -10.05 -12.78
N HIS A 574 34.91 -11.11 -13.21
CA HIS A 574 34.07 -11.96 -12.40
C HIS A 574 34.51 -13.42 -12.54
N LYS A 575 34.57 -14.12 -11.41
CA LYS A 575 34.71 -15.57 -11.29
C LYS A 575 33.66 -16.09 -10.29
N GLN A 576 33.28 -17.35 -10.36
CA GLN A 576 32.49 -17.99 -9.32
C GLN A 576 33.37 -19.00 -8.58
N ARG A 577 33.72 -18.69 -7.33
CA ARG A 577 34.49 -19.57 -6.46
C ARG A 577 33.97 -19.52 -5.02
N SER A 578 33.98 -18.35 -4.40
CA SER A 578 33.65 -18.17 -2.98
C SER A 578 32.28 -17.56 -2.74
N TYR A 579 31.55 -17.20 -3.81
CA TYR A 579 30.12 -16.90 -3.79
C TYR A 579 29.33 -17.96 -4.57
N GLU A 580 28.08 -18.18 -4.18
CA GLU A 580 27.25 -19.32 -4.60
C GLU A 580 26.97 -19.38 -6.11
N LYS A 581 26.71 -18.24 -6.75
CA LYS A 581 26.21 -18.11 -8.13
C LYS A 581 27.08 -17.19 -8.98
N ARG A 582 27.09 -17.44 -10.29
CA ARG A 582 27.57 -16.47 -11.29
C ARG A 582 26.61 -15.30 -11.36
N ILE A 583 27.16 -14.10 -11.55
CA ILE A 583 26.39 -12.85 -11.72
C ILE A 583 26.47 -12.30 -13.15
N ARG A 584 27.16 -12.99 -14.06
CA ARG A 584 27.22 -12.68 -15.49
C ARG A 584 26.82 -13.89 -16.34
N SER A 585 26.39 -13.64 -17.57
CA SER A 585 26.04 -14.69 -18.53
C SER A 585 27.23 -15.62 -18.82
N ALA A 586 26.96 -16.92 -18.96
CA ALA A 586 27.97 -17.93 -19.28
C ALA A 586 28.73 -17.63 -20.59
N SER A 587 28.09 -16.96 -21.55
CA SER A 587 28.72 -16.56 -22.82
C SER A 587 29.86 -15.55 -22.66
N THR A 588 29.94 -14.86 -21.52
CA THR A 588 30.96 -13.84 -21.25
C THR A 588 32.24 -14.40 -20.64
N PHE A 589 32.31 -15.72 -20.41
CA PHE A 589 33.45 -16.37 -19.77
C PHE A 589 34.44 -16.95 -20.78
N SER A 590 35.72 -16.72 -20.54
CA SER A 590 36.84 -17.38 -21.21
C SER A 590 37.77 -17.96 -20.14
N ASN A 591 38.08 -19.25 -20.19
CA ASN A 591 38.94 -19.93 -19.20
C ASN A 591 38.50 -19.66 -17.74
N GLU A 592 37.20 -19.86 -17.44
CA GLU A 592 36.57 -19.66 -16.12
C GLU A 592 36.52 -18.22 -15.59
N MET A 593 36.93 -17.22 -16.37
CA MET A 593 36.89 -15.81 -15.98
C MET A 593 36.14 -14.98 -17.01
N SER A 594 35.33 -14.04 -16.55
CA SER A 594 34.70 -13.04 -17.39
C SER A 594 35.36 -11.69 -17.16
N HIS A 595 35.99 -11.13 -18.19
CA HIS A 595 36.65 -9.82 -18.13
C HIS A 595 35.74 -8.73 -18.69
N PHE A 596 35.80 -7.55 -18.09
CA PHE A 596 35.04 -6.38 -18.54
C PHE A 596 35.70 -5.06 -18.12
N SER A 597 35.10 -3.96 -18.55
CA SER A 597 35.41 -2.59 -18.12
C SER A 597 34.11 -1.90 -17.70
N VAL A 598 34.21 -0.83 -16.91
CA VAL A 598 33.03 -0.09 -16.43
C VAL A 598 32.93 1.28 -17.09
N GLU A 599 31.72 1.72 -17.38
CA GLU A 599 31.45 3.12 -17.78
C GLU A 599 31.20 4.02 -16.58
N GLU A 600 30.70 3.45 -15.49
CA GLU A 600 30.56 4.12 -14.19
C GLU A 600 30.64 3.09 -13.05
N TYR A 601 31.13 3.52 -11.89
CA TYR A 601 31.00 2.76 -10.65
C TYR A 601 30.75 3.72 -9.48
N GLU A 602 29.93 3.27 -8.54
CA GLU A 602 29.58 4.03 -7.36
C GLU A 602 29.70 3.17 -6.11
N ILE A 603 30.08 3.81 -5.01
CA ILE A 603 30.21 3.16 -3.70
C ILE A 603 29.39 3.95 -2.70
N PHE A 604 28.47 3.25 -2.04
CA PHE A 604 27.57 3.80 -1.04
C PHE A 604 27.90 3.24 0.33
N GLN A 605 27.86 4.08 1.36
CA GLN A 605 27.71 3.64 2.73
C GLN A 605 26.22 3.62 3.08
N ILE A 606 25.73 2.49 3.58
CA ILE A 606 24.33 2.34 3.97
C ILE A 606 24.17 2.42 5.48
N SER A 607 23.11 3.10 5.92
CA SER A 607 22.75 3.20 7.34
C SER A 607 21.24 3.17 7.51
N LYS A 608 20.74 2.71 8.66
CA LYS A 608 19.29 2.71 8.91
C LYS A 608 18.81 4.14 9.16
N LYS A 609 17.71 4.51 8.51
CA LYS A 609 17.02 5.79 8.73
C LYS A 609 16.53 5.83 10.19
N SER A 610 16.89 6.90 10.87
CA SER A 610 16.53 7.18 12.27
C SER A 610 15.11 7.69 12.44
#